data_AF-A0A7Y4MFZ7-F1
#
_entry.id   AF-A0A7Y4MFZ7-F1
#
_cell.length_a   1.000
_cell.length_b   1.000
_cell.length_c   1.000
_cell.angle_alpha   90.00
_cell.angle_beta   90.00
_cell.angle_gamma   90.00
#
_symmetry.space_group_name_H-M   'P 1'
#
loop_
_entity.id
_entity.type
_entity.pdbx_description
1 polymer ?
#
loop_
_entity_poly.entity_id
_entity_poly.type
_entity_poly.pdbx_seq_one_letter_code
_entity_poly.pdbx_strand_id
1 'polypeptide(L)' 'NNPLPATMGRVCYHPCETACNRGQVDEAVGINAIERFLGDKAIAEGWTVPLLQEETGKKVLIVGAGPSG' A
#
# COMPACT_ATOMS: atom_id res chain seq x y z
N ASN A 1 -4.79 -2.16 4.07
CA ASN A 1 -5.48 -2.89 2.97
C ASN A 1 -4.80 -2.66 1.62
N ASN A 2 -3.48 -2.70 1.55
CA ASN A 2 -2.71 -2.63 0.31
C ASN A 2 -1.34 -3.29 0.58
N PRO A 3 -0.97 -4.39 -0.10
CA PRO A 3 0.32 -5.05 0.12
C PRO A 3 1.50 -4.31 -0.51
N LEU A 4 1.25 -3.26 -1.32
CA LEU A 4 2.26 -2.58 -2.13
C LEU A 4 2.29 -1.05 -1.89
N PRO A 5 2.37 -0.55 -0.64
CA PRO A 5 2.31 0.90 -0.38
C PRO A 5 3.47 1.68 -1.00
N ALA A 6 4.69 1.12 -0.98
CA ALA A 6 5.86 1.74 -1.61
C ALA A 6 5.68 1.92 -3.12
N THR A 7 5.00 0.98 -3.80
CA THR A 7 4.71 1.07 -5.23
C THR A 7 3.52 1.99 -5.49
N MET A 8 2.41 1.81 -4.78
CA MET A 8 1.18 2.56 -5.01
C MET A 8 1.33 4.05 -4.73
N GLY A 9 2.14 4.45 -3.74
CA GLY A 9 2.47 5.86 -3.53
C GLY A 9 3.21 6.53 -4.70
N ARG A 10 3.65 5.77 -5.72
CA ARG A 10 4.31 6.28 -6.94
C ARG A 10 3.43 6.23 -8.19
N VAL A 11 2.58 5.21 -8.32
CA VAL A 11 1.85 4.92 -9.57
C VAL A 11 0.34 5.11 -9.49
N CYS A 12 -0.21 5.30 -8.28
CA CYS A 12 -1.63 5.55 -8.10
C CYS A 12 -2.05 6.84 -8.80
N TYR A 13 -3.29 6.89 -9.30
CA TYR A 13 -3.90 8.13 -9.82
C TYR A 13 -4.49 9.01 -8.71
N HIS A 14 -4.24 8.68 -7.45
CA HIS A 14 -4.64 9.42 -6.25
C HIS A 14 -6.15 9.75 -6.15
N PRO A 15 -7.07 8.80 -6.41
CA PRO A 15 -8.51 9.06 -6.29
C PRO A 15 -8.92 9.42 -4.85
N CYS A 16 -8.13 9.00 -3.85
CA CYS A 16 -8.31 9.38 -2.46
C CYS A 16 -8.12 10.89 -2.23
N GLU A 17 -7.22 11.55 -2.97
CA GLU A 17 -6.96 12.97 -2.85
C GLU A 17 -8.06 13.79 -3.56
N THR A 18 -8.56 13.31 -4.71
CA THR A 18 -9.72 13.90 -5.40
C THR A 18 -10.96 13.96 -4.52
N ALA A 19 -11.17 12.95 -3.67
CA ALA A 19 -12.29 12.88 -2.74
C ALA A 19 -12.03 13.56 -1.38
N CYS A 20 -10.86 14.18 -1.18
CA CYS A 20 -10.46 14.74 0.10
C CYS A 20 -11.30 15.97 0.46
N ASN A 21 -11.98 15.94 1.61
CA ASN A 21 -12.78 17.07 2.09
C ASN A 21 -11.94 18.34 2.36
N ARG A 22 -10.64 18.20 2.64
CA ARG A 22 -9.74 19.34 2.86
C ARG A 22 -9.60 20.22 1.62
N GLY A 23 -9.72 19.64 0.43
CA GLY A 23 -9.75 20.39 -0.84
C GLY A 23 -10.95 21.34 -0.97
N GLN A 24 -11.94 21.27 -0.08
CA GLN A 24 -13.03 22.25 0.00
C GLN A 24 -12.64 23.51 0.79
N VAL A 25 -11.52 23.47 1.52
CA VAL A 25 -11.00 24.57 2.33
C VAL A 25 -9.74 25.15 1.69
N ASP A 26 -8.78 24.29 1.34
CA ASP A 26 -7.54 24.63 0.67
C ASP A 26 -7.08 23.53 -0.29
N GLU A 27 -6.05 22.76 0.07
CA GLU A 27 -5.45 21.72 -0.77
C GLU A 27 -5.74 20.34 -0.18
N ALA A 28 -5.87 19.34 -1.05
CA ALA A 28 -5.98 17.96 -0.60
C ALA A 28 -4.73 17.57 0.20
N VAL A 29 -4.93 16.70 1.20
CA VAL A 29 -3.80 16.09 1.90
C VAL A 29 -3.01 15.26 0.90
N GLY A 30 -1.67 15.36 0.91
CA GLY A 30 -0.77 14.53 0.11
C GLY A 30 -0.71 13.08 0.62
N ILE A 31 -1.83 12.37 0.53
CA ILE A 31 -2.02 11.00 0.98
C ILE A 31 -1.04 10.08 0.26
N ASN A 32 -0.82 10.27 -1.04
CA ASN A 32 0.10 9.45 -1.81
C ASN A 32 1.55 9.63 -1.36
N ALA A 33 1.94 10.88 -1.04
CA ALA A 33 3.28 11.20 -0.59
C ALA A 33 3.57 10.56 0.77
N ILE A 34 2.57 10.55 1.66
CA ILE A 34 2.64 9.86 2.95
C ILE A 34 2.72 8.34 2.76
N GLU A 35 1.90 7.75 1.88
CA GLU A 35 1.94 6.31 1.57
C GLU A 35 3.32 5.89 1.03
N ARG A 36 3.87 6.68 0.10
CA ARG A 36 5.23 6.49 -0.43
C ARG A 36 6.28 6.57 0.67
N PHE A 37 6.24 7.61 1.49
CA PHE A 37 7.21 7.82 2.56
C PHE A 37 7.20 6.66 3.56
N LEU A 38 6.01 6.22 3.99
CA LEU A 38 5.87 5.09 4.91
C LEU A 38 6.37 3.79 4.28
N GLY A 39 6.04 3.53 3.01
CA GLY A 39 6.54 2.37 2.29
C GLY A 39 8.07 2.34 2.17
N ASP A 40 8.68 3.48 1.82
CA ASP A 40 10.13 3.61 1.70
C ASP A 40 10.81 3.43 3.08
N LYS A 41 10.23 4.01 4.13
CA LYS A 41 10.72 3.85 5.50
C LYS A 41 10.62 2.41 5.99
N ALA A 42 9.50 1.75 5.74
CA ALA A 42 9.28 0.34 6.10
C ALA A 42 10.33 -0.57 5.46
N ILE A 43 10.68 -0.34 4.19
CA ILE A 43 11.74 -1.08 3.50
C ILE A 43 13.11 -0.78 4.13
N ALA A 44 13.42 0.49 4.36
CA ALA A 44 14.71 0.90 4.93
C ALA A 44 14.94 0.36 6.36
N GLU A 45 13.87 0.29 7.17
CA GLU A 45 13.92 -0.21 8.55
C GLU A 45 13.60 -1.71 8.67
N GLY A 46 13.33 -2.40 7.55
CA GLY A 46 13.08 -3.83 7.52
C GLY A 46 11.81 -4.24 8.27
N TRP A 47 10.75 -3.43 8.23
CA TRP A 47 9.48 -3.77 8.87
C TRP A 47 8.87 -5.01 8.22
N THR A 48 8.49 -6.00 9.04
CA THR A 48 7.86 -7.24 8.59
C THR A 48 6.46 -7.38 9.16
N VAL A 49 5.55 -7.99 8.41
CA VAL A 49 4.23 -8.37 8.92
C VAL A 49 4.35 -9.77 9.55
N PRO A 50 4.00 -9.95 10.84
CA PRO A 50 4.07 -11.25 11.48
C PRO A 50 3.01 -12.20 10.89
N LEU A 51 3.37 -13.47 10.77
CA LEU A 51 2.40 -14.54 10.51
C LEU A 51 1.61 -14.79 11.80
N LEU A 52 0.30 -14.52 11.75
CA LEU A 52 -0.59 -14.63 12.92
C LEU A 52 -1.35 -15.96 12.97
N GLN A 53 -1.21 -16.80 11.95
CA GLN A 53 -1.99 -18.02 11.78
C GLN A 53 -1.09 -19.22 11.49
N GLU A 54 -1.48 -20.36 12.05
CA GLU A 54 -0.87 -21.67 11.79
C GLU A 54 -1.11 -22.11 10.34
N GLU A 55 -0.24 -22.98 9.85
CA GLU A 55 -0.38 -23.56 8.51
C GLU A 55 -1.65 -24.41 8.40
N THR A 56 -2.42 -24.20 7.33
CA THR A 56 -3.70 -24.93 7.12
C THR A 56 -3.53 -26.30 6.46
N GLY A 57 -2.34 -26.66 5.99
CA GLY A 57 -2.08 -27.88 5.21
C GLY A 57 -2.65 -27.90 3.79
N LYS A 58 -3.39 -26.86 3.37
CA LYS A 58 -3.93 -26.73 2.01
C LYS A 58 -2.86 -26.25 1.04
N LYS A 59 -2.97 -26.63 -0.23
CA LYS A 59 -2.07 -26.19 -1.31
C LYS A 59 -2.77 -25.19 -2.23
N VAL A 60 -2.06 -24.12 -2.59
CA VAL A 60 -2.51 -23.09 -3.52
C VAL A 60 -1.45 -22.91 -4.61
N LEU A 61 -1.87 -22.81 -5.88
CA LEU A 61 -1.02 -22.50 -7.01
C LEU A 61 -1.39 -21.11 -7.54
N ILE A 62 -0.39 -20.24 -7.67
CA ILE A 62 -0.52 -18.93 -8.32
C ILE A 62 0.25 -18.96 -9.64
N VAL A 63 -0.37 -18.50 -10.73
CA VAL A 63 0.26 -18.38 -12.04
C VAL A 63 0.35 -16.89 -12.41
N GLY A 64 1.56 -16.37 -12.42
CA GLY A 64 1.86 -14.94 -12.64
C GLY A 64 2.34 -14.26 -11.35
N ALA A 65 3.36 -13.42 -11.47
CA ALA A 65 4.02 -12.72 -10.35
C ALA A 65 3.87 -11.18 -10.47
N GLY A 66 2.75 -10.74 -11.02
CA GLY A 66 2.38 -9.32 -11.05
C GLY A 66 1.73 -8.88 -9.73
N PRO A 67 1.30 -7.61 -9.60
CA PRO A 67 0.70 -7.07 -8.37
C PRO A 67 -0.51 -7.85 -7.83
N SER A 68 -1.17 -8.64 -8.67
CA SER A 68 -2.34 -9.45 -8.31
C SER A 68 -2.02 -10.88 -7.87
N GLY A 69 -0.88 -11.42 -8.28
CA GLY A 69 -0.47 -12.80 -7.98
C GLY A 69 0.35 -12.85 -6.71
#